data_AF-A0A2V2RSB9-F1
#
_entry.id   AF-A0A2V2RSB9-F1
#
_cell.length_a   1.000
_cell.length_b   1.000
_cell.length_c   1.000
_cell.angle_alpha   90.00
_cell.angle_beta   90.00
_cell.angle_gamma   90.00
#
_symmetry.space_group_name_H-M   'P 1'
#
loop_
_entity.id
_entity.type
_entity.pdbx_description
1 polymer ?
#
loop_
_entity_poly.entity_id
_entity_poly.type
_entity_poly.pdbx_seq_one_letter_code
_entity_poly.pdbx_strand_id
1 'polypeptide(L)'
;MNPSFRTPGGFILISLLLSFGGSLTSSAELKVIVDHNDNEHAAAGFKFMRVPAPSKTDAATHAKFRTIAGTRDESGGGLEKLHDGGLPIESDQPGENFFFDAGTGGGRLLVDLGKQIEIQQVNTYSWHPTTRGPQLYKLYAGAAESSGGATNEVKLNLKPEDGSDPEKSGWKLIASVDTRKEEGSPRPLEPGGQYGVSIRDSNGTIGKYRYLLFDMSRTEADDPFGNTFYSELDVIAKDGAGTVADSSERPDGSDRPDSPPFTIRSTDGYCEISIDSSQAPNLKEWVETKLGPALAAWYPKITAMLASEGYEAPKRFTVTLAPGRGVAATGGTRVTANSNWLERELKREAVGAIIHEEVHVVQQYRGGRRNPDFKRPPGWLVEGIPDYIRWFLYEPQSHGADVVWLKGRRNTELKYDARYRVTANFLDYVVNHYDPKKELITKVNAACRQGKYTDDLWQDITGKKLQELDEEWRTATKKELEAAETKPEAPAAKS
;
A
#
# COMPACT_ATOMS: atom_id res chain seq x y z
N MET A 1 -79.42 -23.19 5.20
CA MET A 1 -79.90 -24.46 4.64
C MET A 1 -78.82 -25.03 3.74
N ASN A 2 -78.15 -26.09 4.18
CA ASN A 2 -77.65 -27.14 3.29
C ASN A 2 -78.83 -28.10 2.99
N PRO A 3 -78.79 -29.06 2.04
CA PRO A 3 -77.68 -29.51 1.18
C PRO A 3 -78.09 -29.84 -0.29
N SER A 4 -77.13 -30.19 -1.18
CA SER A 4 -77.07 -31.53 -1.83
C SER A 4 -76.18 -31.59 -3.09
N PHE A 5 -75.15 -32.45 -3.00
CA PHE A 5 -74.67 -33.46 -3.96
C PHE A 5 -74.49 -33.16 -5.46
N ARG A 6 -73.26 -33.39 -5.97
CA ARG A 6 -72.90 -34.58 -6.78
C ARG A 6 -71.38 -34.73 -6.99
N THR A 7 -70.94 -35.97 -6.91
CA THR A 7 -69.58 -36.51 -7.09
C THR A 7 -69.15 -36.60 -8.56
N PRO A 8 -67.84 -36.62 -8.87
CA PRO A 8 -67.32 -36.71 -10.24
C PRO A 8 -67.02 -38.15 -10.67
N GLY A 9 -67.42 -38.49 -11.91
CA GLY A 9 -67.05 -39.72 -12.62
C GLY A 9 -65.78 -39.51 -13.45
N GLY A 10 -64.89 -40.50 -13.42
CA GLY A 10 -63.55 -40.43 -13.98
C GLY A 10 -63.46 -40.57 -15.51
N PHE A 11 -62.31 -40.13 -16.02
CA PHE A 11 -61.75 -40.58 -17.29
C PHE A 11 -60.30 -41.01 -17.05
N ILE A 12 -60.00 -42.22 -17.53
CA ILE A 12 -58.70 -42.85 -17.56
C ILE A 12 -57.79 -42.05 -18.51
N LEU A 13 -56.64 -41.58 -18.04
CA LEU A 13 -55.54 -41.15 -18.91
C LEU A 13 -54.31 -42.01 -18.63
N ILE A 14 -53.93 -42.76 -19.67
CA ILE A 14 -52.75 -43.60 -19.78
C ILE A 14 -51.50 -42.74 -19.53
N SER A 15 -50.74 -43.05 -18.48
CA SER A 15 -49.41 -42.49 -18.26
C SER A 15 -48.44 -43.08 -19.28
N LEU A 16 -48.27 -42.36 -20.40
CA LEU A 16 -47.18 -42.62 -21.35
C LEU A 16 -45.92 -41.94 -20.79
N LEU A 17 -45.07 -42.72 -20.11
CA LEU A 17 -43.70 -42.31 -19.80
C LEU A 17 -42.92 -42.21 -21.13
N LEU A 18 -42.86 -41.01 -21.71
CA LEU A 18 -41.82 -40.68 -22.68
C LEU A 18 -40.56 -40.27 -21.92
N SER A 19 -39.66 -41.22 -21.77
CA SER A 19 -38.26 -40.98 -21.41
C SER A 19 -37.57 -40.23 -22.55
N PHE A 20 -37.66 -38.90 -22.57
CA PHE A 20 -36.77 -38.08 -23.39
C PHE A 20 -35.38 -38.12 -22.76
N GLY A 21 -34.55 -39.05 -23.23
CA GLY A 21 -33.10 -39.01 -23.05
C GLY A 21 -32.51 -37.85 -23.83
N GLY A 22 -32.71 -36.62 -23.33
CA GLY A 22 -31.92 -35.48 -23.75
C GLY A 22 -30.57 -35.55 -23.07
N SER A 23 -29.50 -35.78 -23.84
CA SER A 23 -28.14 -35.50 -23.35
C SER A 23 -28.10 -34.04 -22.92
N LEU A 24 -28.07 -33.81 -21.60
CA LEU A 24 -27.65 -32.54 -21.04
C LEU A 24 -26.17 -32.39 -21.40
N THR A 25 -25.89 -31.77 -22.55
CA THR A 25 -24.57 -31.24 -22.82
C THR A 25 -24.36 -30.10 -21.83
N SER A 26 -23.65 -30.37 -20.73
CA SER A 26 -23.12 -29.33 -19.85
C SER A 26 -22.25 -28.41 -20.71
N SER A 27 -22.76 -27.23 -21.06
CA SER A 27 -21.94 -26.20 -21.71
C SER A 27 -20.79 -25.87 -20.77
N ALA A 28 -19.57 -25.80 -21.32
CA ALA A 28 -18.39 -25.33 -20.61
C ALA A 28 -18.68 -23.95 -20.01
N GLU A 29 -18.62 -23.86 -18.68
CA GLU A 29 -18.81 -22.60 -17.97
C GLU A 29 -17.45 -22.18 -17.40
N LEU A 30 -16.98 -21.01 -17.86
CA LEU A 30 -15.86 -20.28 -17.26
C LEU A 30 -16.34 -19.74 -15.91
N LYS A 31 -15.62 -20.08 -14.84
CA LYS A 31 -15.93 -19.68 -13.47
C LYS A 31 -14.88 -18.71 -12.96
N VAL A 32 -15.34 -17.62 -12.36
CA VAL A 32 -14.52 -16.66 -11.61
C VAL A 32 -14.79 -16.91 -10.13
N ILE A 33 -13.79 -17.42 -9.41
CA ILE A 33 -13.87 -17.63 -7.96
C ILE A 33 -13.09 -16.52 -7.29
N VAL A 34 -13.73 -15.82 -6.35
CA VAL A 34 -13.14 -14.71 -5.60
C VAL A 34 -13.11 -15.08 -4.13
N ASP A 35 -11.95 -14.99 -3.49
CA ASP A 35 -11.86 -15.02 -2.03
C ASP A 35 -11.28 -13.71 -1.51
N HIS A 36 -11.72 -13.35 -0.32
CA HIS A 36 -11.32 -12.14 0.37
C HIS A 36 -10.95 -12.50 1.81
N ASN A 37 -9.74 -12.13 2.22
CA ASN A 37 -9.39 -12.05 3.63
C ASN A 37 -9.45 -10.58 4.02
N ASP A 38 -10.30 -10.21 4.98
CA ASP A 38 -10.36 -8.84 5.47
C ASP A 38 -9.03 -8.39 6.13
N ASN A 39 -8.97 -7.14 6.55
CA ASN A 39 -7.77 -6.57 7.17
C ASN A 39 -7.33 -7.24 8.49
N GLU A 40 -8.21 -7.96 9.17
CA GLU A 40 -7.90 -8.68 10.41
C GLU A 40 -7.33 -10.08 10.13
N HIS A 41 -7.80 -10.71 9.05
CA HIS A 41 -7.44 -12.08 8.68
C HIS A 41 -6.36 -12.15 7.59
N ALA A 42 -6.10 -11.06 6.87
CA ALA A 42 -5.06 -10.98 5.87
C ALA A 42 -3.68 -11.17 6.48
N ALA A 43 -2.91 -12.11 5.91
CA ALA A 43 -1.61 -12.49 6.44
C ALA A 43 -0.64 -12.88 5.31
N ALA A 44 0.65 -12.76 5.60
CA ALA A 44 1.71 -13.22 4.70
C ALA A 44 1.44 -14.66 4.20
N GLY A 45 1.63 -14.88 2.90
CA GLY A 45 1.42 -16.18 2.27
C GLY A 45 0.04 -16.41 1.64
N PHE A 46 -0.86 -15.42 1.65
CA PHE A 46 -2.07 -15.37 0.80
C PHE A 46 -2.88 -16.67 0.81
N LYS A 47 -3.27 -17.12 2.01
CA LYS A 47 -4.08 -18.33 2.17
C LYS A 47 -5.55 -18.00 2.00
N PHE A 48 -6.19 -18.61 1.00
CA PHE A 48 -7.63 -18.47 0.74
C PHE A 48 -8.34 -19.82 0.85
N MET A 49 -9.67 -19.81 0.93
CA MET A 49 -10.47 -21.03 1.13
C MET A 49 -10.66 -21.85 -0.16
N ARG A 50 -10.79 -21.18 -1.30
CA ARG A 50 -11.19 -21.70 -2.62
C ARG A 50 -10.21 -21.30 -3.72
N VAL A 51 -9.59 -20.13 -3.59
CA VAL A 51 -8.51 -19.66 -4.48
C VAL A 51 -7.20 -20.32 -4.03
N PRO A 52 -6.42 -20.94 -4.93
CA PRO A 52 -5.11 -21.47 -4.55
C PRO A 52 -4.18 -20.38 -4.02
N ALA A 53 -3.19 -20.77 -3.21
CA ALA A 53 -2.13 -19.85 -2.83
C ALA A 53 -1.27 -19.49 -4.06
N PRO A 54 -0.66 -18.29 -4.10
CA PRO A 54 0.21 -17.90 -5.19
C PRO A 54 1.35 -18.89 -5.41
N SER A 55 1.66 -19.15 -6.68
CA SER A 55 2.73 -20.06 -7.05
C SER A 55 4.09 -19.35 -7.02
N LYS A 56 5.15 -20.06 -6.64
CA LYS A 56 6.52 -19.56 -6.84
C LYS A 56 7.01 -19.77 -8.28
N THR A 57 6.42 -20.74 -8.97
CA THR A 57 6.80 -21.13 -10.32
C THR A 57 5.59 -21.61 -11.10
N ASP A 58 5.30 -20.97 -12.22
CA ASP A 58 4.25 -21.34 -13.16
C ASP A 58 4.57 -20.85 -14.59
N ALA A 59 3.62 -20.90 -15.52
CA ALA A 59 3.88 -20.53 -16.90
C ALA A 59 4.15 -19.02 -17.09
N ALA A 60 3.73 -18.17 -16.15
CA ALA A 60 3.98 -16.73 -16.16
C ALA A 60 5.38 -16.35 -15.65
N THR A 61 6.04 -17.20 -14.84
CA THR A 61 7.36 -16.91 -14.24
C THR A 61 8.42 -16.52 -15.27
N HIS A 62 8.32 -17.05 -16.50
CA HIS A 62 9.23 -16.73 -17.62
C HIS A 62 8.56 -15.97 -18.76
N ALA A 63 7.32 -15.52 -18.56
CA ALA A 63 6.59 -14.74 -19.54
C ALA A 63 7.14 -13.32 -19.63
N LYS A 64 6.83 -12.64 -20.74
CA LYS A 64 7.18 -11.24 -20.94
C LYS A 64 5.98 -10.35 -20.66
N PHE A 65 6.07 -9.59 -19.57
CA PHE A 65 5.07 -8.59 -19.21
C PHE A 65 5.42 -7.24 -19.85
N ARG A 66 4.40 -6.53 -20.34
CA ARG A 66 4.54 -5.18 -20.87
C ARG A 66 3.32 -4.34 -20.54
N THR A 67 3.56 -3.13 -20.05
CA THR A 67 2.53 -2.08 -20.03
C THR A 67 2.33 -1.57 -21.44
N ILE A 68 1.13 -1.75 -21.99
CA ILE A 68 0.80 -1.29 -23.35
C ILE A 68 -0.13 -0.06 -23.35
N ALA A 69 -0.78 0.21 -22.21
CA ALA A 69 -1.51 1.44 -21.90
C ALA A 69 -1.44 1.73 -20.39
N GLY A 70 -1.53 3.01 -20.01
CA GLY A 70 -1.36 3.47 -18.62
C GLY A 70 0.11 3.65 -18.21
N THR A 71 0.31 4.40 -17.13
CA THR A 71 1.63 4.65 -16.53
C THR A 71 1.69 3.97 -15.17
N ARG A 72 2.78 3.23 -14.92
CA ARG A 72 3.02 2.57 -13.63
C ARG A 72 3.42 3.61 -12.59
N ASP A 73 2.79 3.54 -11.42
CA ASP A 73 3.15 4.36 -10.28
C ASP A 73 4.58 4.09 -9.87
N GLU A 74 5.33 5.17 -9.73
CA GLU A 74 6.75 5.08 -9.48
C GLU A 74 7.07 4.55 -8.07
N SER A 75 6.11 4.61 -7.12
CA SER A 75 6.24 4.01 -5.79
C SER A 75 5.94 2.52 -5.77
N GLY A 76 5.28 2.01 -6.81
CA GLY A 76 5.04 0.58 -7.00
C GLY A 76 6.30 -0.20 -7.36
N GLY A 77 6.22 -1.52 -7.26
CA GLY A 77 7.16 -2.45 -7.89
C GLY A 77 7.07 -2.41 -9.42
N GLY A 78 8.07 -2.95 -10.11
CA GLY A 78 8.02 -3.11 -11.56
C GLY A 78 7.12 -4.27 -11.99
N LEU A 79 7.09 -4.56 -13.29
CA LEU A 79 6.27 -5.64 -13.85
C LEU A 79 6.72 -7.02 -13.37
N GLU A 80 7.98 -7.15 -12.93
CA GLU A 80 8.51 -8.38 -12.33
C GLU A 80 7.73 -8.82 -11.09
N LYS A 81 7.13 -7.89 -10.33
CA LYS A 81 6.30 -8.19 -9.16
C LYS A 81 4.99 -8.91 -9.46
N LEU A 82 4.68 -9.11 -10.73
CA LEU A 82 3.50 -9.87 -11.14
C LEU A 82 3.83 -11.33 -11.46
N HIS A 83 5.11 -11.72 -11.43
CA HIS A 83 5.52 -13.07 -11.82
C HIS A 83 6.88 -13.51 -11.21
N ASP A 84 7.33 -12.88 -10.12
CA ASP A 84 8.61 -13.21 -9.47
C ASP A 84 8.45 -14.28 -8.38
N GLY A 85 7.22 -14.75 -8.12
CA GLY A 85 6.89 -15.70 -7.05
C GLY A 85 7.09 -15.11 -5.64
N GLY A 86 7.43 -13.82 -5.55
CA GLY A 86 7.47 -13.04 -4.33
C GLY A 86 6.06 -12.60 -3.95
N LEU A 87 5.83 -12.42 -2.65
CA LEU A 87 4.56 -11.92 -2.16
C LEU A 87 4.80 -10.83 -1.12
N PRO A 88 3.95 -9.79 -1.09
CA PRO A 88 3.97 -8.88 0.03
C PRO A 88 3.64 -9.67 1.30
N ILE A 89 4.38 -9.40 2.36
CA ILE A 89 4.18 -9.97 3.69
C ILE A 89 3.33 -9.04 4.57
N GLU A 90 2.91 -7.89 4.03
CA GLU A 90 2.12 -6.88 4.71
C GLU A 90 1.14 -6.19 3.78
N SER A 91 0.12 -5.57 4.39
CA SER A 91 -0.96 -4.96 3.64
C SER A 91 -0.56 -3.76 2.81
N ASP A 92 0.48 -3.00 3.16
CA ASP A 92 0.85 -1.79 2.42
C ASP A 92 2.34 -1.83 2.08
N GLN A 93 2.68 -2.57 1.01
CA GLN A 93 4.04 -2.70 0.50
C GLN A 93 4.10 -2.31 -0.97
N PRO A 94 4.12 -1.00 -1.29
CA PRO A 94 4.13 -0.51 -2.66
C PRO A 94 5.20 -1.18 -3.54
N GLY A 95 6.43 -1.34 -3.03
CA GLY A 95 7.54 -1.96 -3.79
C GLY A 95 7.36 -3.44 -4.13
N GLU A 96 6.47 -4.15 -3.42
CA GLU A 96 6.14 -5.57 -3.67
C GLU A 96 4.81 -5.72 -4.43
N ASN A 97 4.28 -4.62 -4.98
CA ASN A 97 3.03 -4.62 -5.75
C ASN A 97 3.17 -3.75 -7.00
N PHE A 98 2.65 -4.23 -8.12
CA PHE A 98 2.47 -3.39 -9.30
C PHE A 98 1.14 -2.62 -9.21
N PHE A 99 1.17 -1.33 -9.54
CA PHE A 99 -0.04 -0.51 -9.69
C PHE A 99 0.19 0.67 -10.64
N PHE A 100 -0.90 1.20 -11.20
CA PHE A 100 -0.89 2.37 -12.07
C PHE A 100 -0.91 3.68 -11.27
N ASP A 101 -0.39 4.75 -11.88
CA ASP A 101 -0.27 6.10 -11.33
C ASP A 101 -1.55 6.58 -10.65
N ALA A 102 -1.38 7.28 -9.52
CA ALA A 102 -2.49 7.98 -8.89
C ALA A 102 -3.20 8.95 -9.86
N GLY A 103 -4.53 9.01 -9.77
CA GLY A 103 -5.40 9.85 -10.58
C GLY A 103 -5.72 9.30 -11.98
N THR A 104 -5.11 8.17 -12.39
CA THR A 104 -5.36 7.54 -13.69
C THR A 104 -6.50 6.52 -13.63
N GLY A 105 -7.06 6.17 -14.79
CA GLY A 105 -8.16 5.20 -14.91
C GLY A 105 -7.75 3.73 -14.77
N GLY A 106 -6.46 3.42 -14.65
CA GLY A 106 -5.89 2.09 -14.79
C GLY A 106 -5.04 1.97 -16.06
N GLY A 107 -4.98 0.79 -16.65
CA GLY A 107 -4.17 0.55 -17.84
C GLY A 107 -4.22 -0.90 -18.34
N ARG A 108 -3.34 -1.23 -19.28
CA ARG A 108 -3.32 -2.54 -19.93
C ARG A 108 -1.97 -3.22 -19.80
N LEU A 109 -2.00 -4.48 -19.36
CA LEU A 109 -0.84 -5.36 -19.31
C LEU A 109 -0.96 -6.47 -20.34
N LEU A 110 0.03 -6.54 -21.23
CA LEU A 110 0.24 -7.64 -22.15
C LEU A 110 1.18 -8.67 -21.51
N VAL A 111 0.77 -9.93 -21.52
CA VAL A 111 1.59 -11.08 -21.10
C VAL A 111 1.83 -11.97 -22.31
N ASP A 112 3.09 -12.13 -22.73
CA ASP A 112 3.49 -13.10 -23.75
C ASP A 112 4.12 -14.33 -23.06
N LEU A 113 3.42 -15.46 -23.07
CA LEU A 113 3.85 -16.73 -22.48
C LEU A 113 4.99 -17.41 -23.29
N GLY A 114 5.43 -16.80 -24.40
CA GLY A 114 6.50 -17.27 -25.28
C GLY A 114 6.08 -18.37 -26.24
N LYS A 115 5.11 -19.21 -25.86
CA LYS A 115 4.51 -20.27 -26.68
C LYS A 115 3.03 -20.44 -26.37
N GLN A 116 2.30 -21.10 -27.27
CA GLN A 116 0.92 -21.47 -27.02
C GLN A 116 0.87 -22.63 -26.02
N ILE A 117 0.12 -22.48 -24.93
CA ILE A 117 -0.09 -23.51 -23.90
C ILE A 117 -1.57 -23.75 -23.67
N GLU A 118 -1.93 -24.94 -23.19
CA GLU A 118 -3.28 -25.20 -22.67
C GLU A 118 -3.37 -24.61 -21.26
N ILE A 119 -4.02 -23.45 -21.14
CA ILE A 119 -4.19 -22.75 -19.88
C ILE A 119 -5.34 -23.41 -19.12
N GLN A 120 -5.03 -23.98 -17.97
CA GLN A 120 -6.01 -24.54 -17.04
C GLN A 120 -6.66 -23.45 -16.20
N GLN A 121 -5.84 -22.52 -15.70
CA GLN A 121 -6.26 -21.56 -14.70
C GLN A 121 -5.38 -20.30 -14.74
N VAL A 122 -5.98 -19.15 -14.44
CA VAL A 122 -5.27 -17.87 -14.23
C VAL A 122 -5.67 -17.33 -12.86
N ASN A 123 -4.68 -17.00 -12.03
CA ASN A 123 -4.91 -16.45 -10.70
C ASN A 123 -4.34 -15.05 -10.58
N THR A 124 -5.02 -14.20 -9.82
CA THR A 124 -4.55 -12.84 -9.55
C THR A 124 -4.70 -12.51 -8.07
N TYR A 125 -3.66 -11.90 -7.51
CA TYR A 125 -3.60 -11.60 -6.08
C TYR A 125 -3.33 -10.12 -5.85
N SER A 126 -3.93 -9.58 -4.80
CA SER A 126 -3.73 -8.18 -4.40
C SER A 126 -3.86 -8.02 -2.89
N TRP A 127 -3.16 -7.03 -2.34
CA TRP A 127 -3.26 -6.70 -0.92
C TRP A 127 -3.08 -5.20 -0.69
N HIS A 128 -4.09 -4.58 -0.09
CA HIS A 128 -4.00 -3.21 0.44
C HIS A 128 -4.92 -3.04 1.66
N PRO A 129 -4.63 -2.19 2.66
CA PRO A 129 -5.55 -1.95 3.77
C PRO A 129 -6.83 -1.17 3.40
N THR A 130 -6.95 -0.67 2.17
CA THR A 130 -8.03 0.23 1.72
C THR A 130 -8.58 -0.16 0.34
N THR A 131 -9.31 0.74 -0.33
CA THR A 131 -9.90 0.62 -1.68
C THR A 131 -8.95 0.18 -2.79
N ARG A 132 -7.63 0.19 -2.55
CA ARG A 132 -6.60 -0.34 -3.46
C ARG A 132 -6.38 -1.84 -3.36
N GLY A 133 -7.10 -2.54 -2.48
CA GLY A 133 -7.06 -3.99 -2.34
C GLY A 133 -7.90 -4.71 -3.41
N PRO A 134 -9.18 -4.35 -3.59
CA PRO A 134 -10.06 -4.96 -4.60
C PRO A 134 -9.46 -4.91 -6.02
N GLN A 135 -9.90 -5.83 -6.87
CA GLN A 135 -9.47 -5.98 -8.25
C GLN A 135 -10.64 -5.69 -9.20
N LEU A 136 -10.39 -4.90 -10.23
CA LEU A 136 -11.34 -4.60 -11.29
C LEU A 136 -10.62 -4.69 -12.65
N TYR A 137 -10.90 -5.74 -13.41
CA TYR A 137 -10.28 -5.93 -14.72
C TYR A 137 -11.10 -6.85 -15.64
N LYS A 138 -10.80 -6.79 -16.94
CA LYS A 138 -11.18 -7.81 -17.91
C LYS A 138 -9.96 -8.58 -18.36
N LEU A 139 -10.07 -9.90 -18.41
CA LEU A 139 -9.04 -10.78 -18.95
C LEU A 139 -9.41 -11.19 -20.37
N TYR A 140 -8.51 -10.96 -21.32
CA TYR A 140 -8.62 -11.47 -22.67
C TYR A 140 -7.47 -12.42 -22.99
N ALA A 141 -7.67 -13.31 -23.97
CA ALA A 141 -6.65 -14.20 -24.47
C ALA A 141 -6.57 -14.17 -26.00
N GLY A 142 -5.35 -14.33 -26.51
CA GLY A 142 -5.02 -14.38 -27.94
C GLY A 142 -4.21 -15.61 -28.29
N ALA A 143 -4.52 -16.24 -29.42
CA ALA A 143 -3.67 -17.26 -30.04
C ALA A 143 -2.42 -16.62 -30.66
N ALA A 144 -1.50 -17.44 -31.19
CA ALA A 144 -0.31 -16.93 -31.86
C ALA A 144 -0.65 -15.92 -32.99
N GLU A 145 0.31 -15.06 -33.37
CA GLU A 145 0.17 -14.26 -34.58
C GLU A 145 -0.12 -15.22 -35.75
N SER A 146 -1.31 -15.11 -36.33
CA SER A 146 -1.72 -15.93 -37.47
C SER A 146 -0.74 -15.67 -38.62
N SER A 147 0.20 -16.59 -38.84
CA SER A 147 1.00 -16.65 -40.05
C SER A 147 0.07 -17.09 -41.18
N GLY A 148 -0.49 -16.11 -41.88
CA GLY A 148 -1.13 -16.20 -43.19
C GLY A 148 -1.80 -17.52 -43.56
N GLY A 149 -3.10 -17.64 -43.26
CA GLY A 149 -3.93 -18.74 -43.75
C GLY A 149 -5.40 -18.30 -43.81
N ALA A 150 -5.97 -18.36 -45.02
CA ALA A 150 -7.30 -17.91 -45.41
C ALA A 150 -8.45 -18.28 -44.44
N THR A 151 -8.79 -17.37 -43.54
CA THR A 151 -10.12 -17.25 -42.91
C THR A 151 -10.38 -15.76 -42.59
N ASN A 152 -11.63 -15.34 -42.48
CA ASN A 152 -12.05 -13.98 -42.11
C ASN A 152 -11.74 -13.63 -40.63
N GLU A 153 -10.66 -14.19 -40.05
CA GLU A 153 -10.24 -13.95 -38.68
C GLU A 153 -9.53 -12.59 -38.57
N VAL A 154 -9.98 -11.76 -37.61
CA VAL A 154 -9.32 -10.50 -37.28
C VAL A 154 -7.91 -10.81 -36.79
N LYS A 155 -6.89 -10.28 -37.48
CA LYS A 155 -5.49 -10.42 -37.07
C LYS A 155 -5.32 -9.86 -35.65
N LEU A 156 -4.77 -10.67 -34.74
CA LEU A 156 -4.49 -10.25 -33.36
C LEU A 156 -3.54 -9.04 -33.37
N ASN A 157 -4.01 -7.90 -32.88
CA ASN A 157 -3.17 -6.74 -32.61
C ASN A 157 -2.72 -6.77 -31.14
N LEU A 158 -1.43 -6.97 -30.90
CA LEU A 158 -0.84 -7.06 -29.55
C LEU A 158 -0.82 -5.71 -28.80
N LYS A 159 -1.07 -4.60 -29.49
CA LYS A 159 -1.17 -3.26 -28.90
C LYS A 159 -2.46 -2.59 -29.38
N PRO A 160 -3.64 -3.06 -28.94
CA PRO A 160 -4.88 -2.35 -29.21
C PRO A 160 -4.80 -0.94 -28.61
N GLU A 161 -5.40 0.04 -29.29
CA GLU A 161 -5.41 1.44 -28.81
C GLU A 161 -6.02 1.53 -27.41
N ASP A 162 -5.53 2.45 -26.59
CA ASP A 162 -6.07 2.68 -25.26
C ASP A 162 -7.56 3.09 -25.34
N GLY A 163 -8.39 2.56 -24.45
CA GLY A 163 -9.85 2.74 -24.48
C GLY A 163 -10.59 2.03 -25.62
N SER A 164 -9.91 1.41 -26.58
CA SER A 164 -10.55 0.61 -27.64
C SER A 164 -11.01 -0.76 -27.13
N ASP A 165 -12.03 -1.33 -27.76
CA ASP A 165 -12.49 -2.69 -27.46
C ASP A 165 -11.50 -3.75 -28.02
N PRO A 166 -10.80 -4.53 -27.17
CA PRO A 166 -9.83 -5.51 -27.64
C PRO A 166 -10.44 -6.61 -28.52
N GLU A 167 -11.74 -6.92 -28.40
CA GLU A 167 -12.39 -7.95 -29.22
C GLU A 167 -12.40 -7.58 -30.71
N LYS A 168 -12.46 -6.28 -31.02
CA LYS A 168 -12.34 -5.75 -32.39
C LYS A 168 -10.92 -5.88 -32.96
N SER A 169 -9.96 -6.26 -32.12
CA SER A 169 -8.54 -6.41 -32.43
C SER A 169 -8.08 -7.87 -32.34
N GLY A 170 -9.01 -8.83 -32.41
CA GLY A 170 -8.71 -10.27 -32.44
C GLY A 170 -8.50 -10.91 -31.06
N TRP A 171 -8.74 -10.18 -29.97
CA TRP A 171 -8.70 -10.74 -28.62
C TRP A 171 -10.02 -11.43 -28.28
N LYS A 172 -9.96 -12.52 -27.50
CA LYS A 172 -11.16 -13.18 -26.96
C LYS A 172 -11.33 -12.83 -25.50
N LEU A 173 -12.48 -12.29 -25.11
CA LEU A 173 -12.81 -12.09 -23.69
C LEU A 173 -12.92 -13.44 -22.97
N ILE A 174 -12.19 -13.57 -21.86
CA ILE A 174 -12.21 -14.76 -21.00
C ILE A 174 -13.07 -14.50 -19.76
N ALA A 175 -12.85 -13.39 -19.06
CA ALA A 175 -13.58 -13.07 -17.84
C ALA A 175 -13.64 -11.56 -17.58
N SER A 176 -14.68 -11.13 -16.87
CA SER A 176 -14.77 -9.81 -16.25
C SER A 176 -14.77 -9.99 -14.73
N VAL A 177 -13.88 -9.31 -14.04
CA VAL A 177 -13.63 -9.45 -12.60
C VAL A 177 -13.93 -8.13 -11.90
N ASP A 178 -14.77 -8.17 -10.87
CA ASP A 178 -15.05 -7.06 -9.95
C ASP A 178 -15.16 -7.62 -8.53
N THR A 179 -14.09 -7.48 -7.73
CA THR A 179 -14.05 -8.04 -6.37
C THR A 179 -14.55 -7.07 -5.31
N ARG A 180 -15.12 -5.91 -5.68
CA ARG A 180 -15.69 -4.94 -4.72
C ARG A 180 -17.04 -5.41 -4.16
N LYS A 181 -17.63 -6.43 -4.77
CA LYS A 181 -18.91 -7.01 -4.40
C LYS A 181 -18.71 -8.47 -4.04
N GLU A 182 -19.37 -8.90 -2.97
CA GLU A 182 -19.46 -10.33 -2.68
C GLU A 182 -20.48 -10.98 -3.62
N GLU A 183 -20.17 -12.18 -4.10
CA GLU A 183 -21.03 -12.94 -5.00
C GLU A 183 -22.41 -13.18 -4.34
N GLY A 184 -23.48 -12.67 -4.96
CA GLY A 184 -24.85 -12.80 -4.44
C GLY A 184 -25.24 -11.81 -3.33
N SER A 185 -24.35 -10.91 -2.90
CA SER A 185 -24.64 -9.89 -1.90
C SER A 185 -24.99 -8.54 -2.52
N PRO A 186 -26.05 -7.85 -2.05
CA PRO A 186 -26.35 -6.48 -2.48
C PRO A 186 -25.47 -5.43 -1.80
N ARG A 187 -24.64 -5.80 -0.81
CA ARG A 187 -23.77 -4.86 -0.08
C ARG A 187 -22.33 -4.89 -0.62
N PRO A 188 -21.65 -3.73 -0.73
CA PRO A 188 -20.22 -3.70 -1.01
C PRO A 188 -19.44 -4.42 0.10
N LEU A 189 -18.33 -5.06 -0.27
CA LEU A 189 -17.35 -5.54 0.70
C LEU A 189 -16.68 -4.35 1.39
N GLU A 190 -16.33 -4.51 2.67
CA GLU A 190 -15.47 -3.55 3.35
C GLU A 190 -14.14 -3.41 2.58
N PRO A 191 -13.76 -2.20 2.15
CA PRO A 191 -12.62 -2.02 1.28
C PRO A 191 -11.29 -2.34 1.99
N GLY A 192 -10.42 -3.06 1.29
CA GLY A 192 -9.11 -3.50 1.79
C GLY A 192 -9.07 -4.98 2.13
N GLY A 193 -7.92 -5.44 2.64
CA GLY A 193 -7.61 -6.86 2.82
C GLY A 193 -6.92 -7.48 1.61
N GLN A 194 -6.80 -8.80 1.62
CA GLN A 194 -6.26 -9.60 0.52
C GLN A 194 -7.37 -10.09 -0.38
N TYR A 195 -7.18 -10.00 -1.69
CA TYR A 195 -8.08 -10.57 -2.67
C TYR A 195 -7.33 -11.60 -3.50
N GLY A 196 -7.93 -12.79 -3.61
CA GLY A 196 -7.52 -13.82 -4.55
C GLY A 196 -8.63 -13.98 -5.57
N VAL A 197 -8.26 -14.07 -6.85
CA VAL A 197 -9.18 -14.42 -7.93
C VAL A 197 -8.61 -15.61 -8.68
N SER A 198 -9.46 -16.60 -8.96
CA SER A 198 -9.13 -17.78 -9.75
C SER A 198 -10.13 -17.92 -10.89
N ILE A 199 -9.65 -17.75 -12.12
CA ILE A 199 -10.43 -17.96 -13.35
C ILE A 199 -10.09 -19.36 -13.84
N ARG A 200 -11.10 -20.23 -13.99
CA ARG A 200 -10.93 -21.60 -14.47
C ARG A 200 -12.16 -22.09 -15.22
N ASP A 201 -11.99 -23.07 -16.11
CA ASP A 201 -13.10 -23.71 -16.82
C ASP A 201 -13.53 -25.00 -16.14
N SER A 202 -14.84 -25.19 -15.98
CA SER A 202 -15.44 -26.41 -15.40
C SER A 202 -15.09 -27.72 -16.13
N ASN A 203 -14.73 -27.66 -17.42
CA ASN A 203 -14.31 -28.80 -18.25
C ASN A 203 -12.78 -28.96 -18.35
N GLY A 204 -12.01 -28.15 -17.60
CA GLY A 204 -10.60 -28.40 -17.33
C GLY A 204 -9.61 -27.40 -17.95
N THR A 205 -9.94 -26.69 -19.04
CA THR A 205 -9.05 -25.62 -19.57
C THR A 205 -9.83 -24.41 -20.08
N ILE A 206 -9.28 -23.21 -19.82
CA ILE A 206 -9.73 -21.94 -20.37
C ILE A 206 -9.55 -21.93 -21.91
N GLY A 207 -8.52 -22.63 -22.38
CA GLY A 207 -8.23 -22.85 -23.79
C GLY A 207 -6.74 -22.80 -24.09
N LYS A 208 -6.40 -22.88 -25.39
CA LYS A 208 -5.01 -22.92 -25.85
C LYS A 208 -4.59 -21.54 -26.36
N TYR A 209 -3.79 -20.80 -25.58
CA TYR A 209 -3.41 -19.41 -25.90
C TYR A 209 -1.93 -19.14 -25.64
N ARG A 210 -1.42 -18.06 -26.22
CA ARG A 210 -0.05 -17.57 -26.00
C ARG A 210 -0.04 -16.21 -25.29
N TYR A 211 -0.98 -15.35 -25.65
CA TYR A 211 -1.04 -13.99 -25.13
C TYR A 211 -2.21 -13.83 -24.18
N LEU A 212 -1.98 -13.14 -23.07
CA LEU A 212 -3.03 -12.65 -22.18
C LEU A 212 -2.99 -11.12 -22.16
N LEU A 213 -4.15 -10.51 -22.04
CA LEU A 213 -4.31 -9.07 -21.89
C LEU A 213 -5.18 -8.78 -20.68
N PHE A 214 -4.61 -8.12 -19.69
CA PHE A 214 -5.36 -7.58 -18.54
C PHE A 214 -5.72 -6.13 -18.84
N ASP A 215 -7.01 -5.85 -18.98
CA ASP A 215 -7.56 -4.50 -19.11
C ASP A 215 -8.06 -4.05 -17.74
N MET A 216 -7.22 -3.31 -17.02
CA MET A 216 -7.32 -3.07 -15.59
C MET A 216 -7.86 -1.68 -15.34
N SER A 217 -8.81 -1.55 -14.43
CA SER A 217 -9.48 -0.30 -14.09
C SER A 217 -9.27 0.05 -12.62
N ARG A 218 -9.23 1.35 -12.31
CA ARG A 218 -9.28 1.84 -10.93
C ARG A 218 -10.56 1.38 -10.24
N THR A 219 -10.49 1.06 -8.95
CA THR A 219 -11.59 0.55 -8.13
C THR A 219 -12.53 1.65 -7.65
N GLU A 220 -12.04 2.89 -7.52
CA GLU A 220 -12.81 4.08 -7.16
C GLU A 220 -12.15 5.36 -7.68
N ALA A 221 -12.79 6.51 -7.47
CA ALA A 221 -12.33 7.82 -7.92
C ALA A 221 -12.61 8.94 -6.88
N ASP A 222 -12.91 8.56 -5.64
CA ASP A 222 -13.18 9.49 -4.55
C ASP A 222 -11.90 10.23 -4.14
N ASP A 223 -10.74 9.57 -4.31
CA ASP A 223 -9.42 10.18 -4.26
C ASP A 223 -8.50 9.67 -5.39
N PRO A 224 -7.29 10.25 -5.56
CA PRO A 224 -6.38 9.82 -6.63
C PRO A 224 -5.86 8.38 -6.49
N PHE A 225 -5.96 7.75 -5.33
CA PHE A 225 -5.37 6.45 -5.03
C PHE A 225 -6.37 5.30 -5.25
N GLY A 226 -7.07 5.29 -6.37
CA GLY A 226 -8.03 4.23 -6.73
C GLY A 226 -7.43 3.02 -7.46
N ASN A 227 -6.12 3.00 -7.76
CA ASN A 227 -5.50 1.88 -8.48
C ASN A 227 -5.04 0.76 -7.53
N THR A 228 -5.37 -0.48 -7.92
CA THR A 228 -5.15 -1.70 -7.14
C THR A 228 -3.67 -2.08 -7.00
N PHE A 229 -3.27 -2.57 -5.82
CA PHE A 229 -1.97 -3.18 -5.54
C PHE A 229 -1.97 -4.65 -5.98
N TYR A 230 -1.58 -4.92 -7.22
CA TYR A 230 -1.45 -6.29 -7.72
C TYR A 230 -0.14 -6.90 -7.24
N SER A 231 -0.25 -8.03 -6.53
CA SER A 231 0.84 -8.68 -5.80
C SER A 231 1.51 -9.81 -6.56
N GLU A 232 0.78 -10.53 -7.41
CA GLU A 232 1.28 -11.65 -8.24
C GLU A 232 0.18 -12.06 -9.26
N LEU A 233 0.57 -12.64 -10.39
CA LEU A 233 -0.31 -13.25 -11.40
C LEU A 233 0.21 -14.65 -11.80
N ASP A 234 -0.54 -15.70 -11.48
CA ASP A 234 -0.18 -17.07 -11.87
C ASP A 234 -0.87 -17.48 -13.17
N VAL A 235 -0.18 -18.22 -14.04
CA VAL A 235 -0.78 -18.93 -15.19
C VAL A 235 -0.46 -20.42 -15.11
N ILE A 236 -1.48 -21.25 -14.86
CA ILE A 236 -1.34 -22.70 -14.69
C ILE A 236 -1.67 -23.42 -15.99
N ALA A 237 -0.76 -24.30 -16.45
CA ALA A 237 -0.94 -25.14 -17.63
C ALA A 237 -1.54 -26.53 -17.27
N LYS A 238 -2.28 -27.14 -18.20
CA LYS A 238 -2.96 -28.45 -17.99
C LYS A 238 -2.01 -29.63 -17.73
N ASP A 239 -0.83 -29.63 -18.35
CA ASP A 239 0.16 -30.71 -18.24
C ASP A 239 1.46 -30.14 -17.65
N GLY A 240 1.71 -30.43 -16.38
CA GLY A 240 2.78 -29.85 -15.57
C GLY A 240 4.19 -30.06 -16.16
N ALA A 241 4.75 -28.98 -16.70
CA ALA A 241 6.19 -28.72 -16.72
C ALA A 241 6.50 -27.61 -15.69
N GLY A 242 6.04 -27.84 -14.46
CA GLY A 242 6.17 -26.99 -13.29
C GLY A 242 5.52 -27.73 -12.12
N THR A 243 6.22 -28.71 -11.58
CA THR A 243 5.70 -29.66 -10.59
C THR A 243 5.30 -28.98 -9.29
N VAL A 244 4.11 -29.33 -8.83
CA VAL A 244 3.61 -29.16 -7.47
C VAL A 244 4.52 -29.93 -6.50
N ALA A 245 4.95 -29.28 -5.42
CA ALA A 245 5.32 -29.94 -4.18
C ALA A 245 4.70 -29.16 -3.03
N ASP A 246 3.58 -29.69 -2.52
CA ASP A 246 3.21 -29.52 -1.13
C ASP A 246 4.20 -30.36 -0.31
N SER A 247 5.09 -29.71 0.42
CA SER A 247 5.75 -30.31 1.57
C SER A 247 6.21 -29.21 2.51
N SER A 248 5.59 -29.22 3.69
CA SER A 248 6.22 -28.85 4.95
C SER A 248 7.73 -29.15 4.97
N GLU A 249 8.48 -28.17 5.48
CA GLU A 249 9.92 -28.13 5.75
C GLU A 249 10.71 -27.16 4.84
N ARG A 250 11.30 -26.17 5.51
CA ARG A 250 12.22 -25.18 4.95
C ARG A 250 13.45 -25.90 4.38
N PRO A 251 13.90 -25.56 3.17
CA PRO A 251 15.30 -25.56 2.83
C PRO A 251 15.84 -24.14 3.09
N ASP A 252 16.67 -24.07 4.13
CA ASP A 252 17.78 -23.14 4.25
C ASP A 252 18.53 -22.99 2.90
N GLY A 253 18.97 -21.76 2.60
CA GLY A 253 19.98 -21.49 1.58
C GLY A 253 19.47 -21.02 0.23
N SER A 254 19.26 -19.71 0.09
CA SER A 254 19.52 -19.02 -1.19
C SER A 254 20.22 -17.69 -0.90
N ASP A 255 21.55 -17.72 -0.93
CA ASP A 255 22.50 -16.61 -1.14
C ASP A 255 21.97 -15.17 -0.95
N ARG A 256 21.49 -14.88 0.26
CA ARG A 256 21.53 -13.53 0.84
C ARG A 256 22.56 -13.61 1.97
N PRO A 257 23.36 -12.57 2.23
CA PRO A 257 24.16 -12.57 3.45
C PRO A 257 23.20 -12.64 4.65
N ASP A 258 23.10 -13.83 5.25
CA ASP A 258 22.33 -14.17 6.45
C ASP A 258 22.90 -13.47 7.68
N SER A 259 22.79 -12.15 7.74
CA SER A 259 22.85 -11.46 9.02
C SER A 259 21.41 -11.33 9.53
N PRO A 260 21.05 -11.94 10.68
CA PRO A 260 19.76 -11.66 11.31
C PRO A 260 19.66 -10.14 11.58
N PRO A 261 18.43 -9.57 11.55
CA PRO A 261 18.24 -8.16 11.84
C PRO A 261 18.89 -7.77 13.18
N PHE A 262 19.58 -6.63 13.20
CA PHE A 262 20.11 -6.08 14.43
C PHE A 262 18.93 -5.76 15.36
N THR A 263 18.97 -6.24 16.60
CA THR A 263 17.88 -6.02 17.57
C THR A 263 18.41 -5.34 18.81
N ILE A 264 17.71 -4.29 19.24
CA ILE A 264 18.02 -3.51 20.44
C ILE A 264 16.73 -3.20 21.19
N ARG A 265 16.80 -3.09 22.51
CA ARG A 265 15.67 -2.58 23.30
C ARG A 265 15.80 -1.09 23.53
N SER A 266 14.68 -0.39 23.63
CA SER A 266 14.64 0.96 24.17
C SER A 266 15.33 1.00 25.54
N THR A 267 15.83 2.17 25.92
CA THR A 267 16.66 2.31 27.14
C THR A 267 15.90 2.01 28.44
N ASP A 268 14.56 2.07 28.41
CA ASP A 268 13.67 1.63 29.50
C ASP A 268 13.26 0.15 29.40
N GLY A 269 13.71 -0.56 28.37
CA GLY A 269 13.41 -1.97 28.10
C GLY A 269 12.01 -2.24 27.53
N TYR A 270 11.18 -1.21 27.34
CA TYR A 270 9.76 -1.32 26.97
C TYR A 270 9.54 -1.82 25.54
N CYS A 271 10.28 -1.28 24.57
CA CYS A 271 10.12 -1.57 23.16
C CYS A 271 11.32 -2.34 22.60
N GLU A 272 11.05 -3.35 21.78
CA GLU A 272 12.07 -4.04 20.99
C GLU A 272 12.11 -3.48 19.57
N ILE A 273 13.28 -2.99 19.16
CA ILE A 273 13.52 -2.35 17.87
C ILE A 273 14.36 -3.31 17.03
N SER A 274 13.85 -3.70 15.87
CA SER A 274 14.56 -4.58 14.95
C SER A 274 14.90 -3.83 13.66
N ILE A 275 16.18 -3.82 13.29
CA ILE A 275 16.70 -3.08 12.14
C ILE A 275 17.32 -4.07 11.14
N ASP A 276 16.68 -4.21 9.99
CA ASP A 276 17.14 -5.06 8.89
C ASP A 276 17.93 -4.23 7.87
N SER A 277 19.23 -4.49 7.80
CA SER A 277 20.14 -3.89 6.81
C SER A 277 20.66 -4.91 5.79
N SER A 278 19.95 -6.04 5.59
CA SER A 278 20.38 -7.11 4.67
C SER A 278 20.52 -6.63 3.22
N GLN A 279 19.70 -5.66 2.81
CA GLN A 279 19.77 -5.01 1.49
C GLN A 279 20.68 -3.76 1.45
N ALA A 280 21.34 -3.45 2.57
CA ALA A 280 22.31 -2.36 2.68
C ALA A 280 23.43 -2.77 3.67
N PRO A 281 24.18 -3.85 3.39
CA PRO A 281 25.13 -4.43 4.35
C PRO A 281 26.25 -3.47 4.75
N ASN A 282 26.61 -2.52 3.88
CA ASN A 282 27.54 -1.43 4.15
C ASN A 282 27.06 -0.46 5.24
N LEU A 283 25.77 -0.43 5.56
CA LEU A 283 25.21 0.38 6.65
C LEU A 283 25.19 -0.35 8.00
N LYS A 284 25.59 -1.63 8.07
CA LYS A 284 25.50 -2.44 9.29
C LYS A 284 26.20 -1.81 10.49
N GLU A 285 27.45 -1.38 10.33
CA GLU A 285 28.19 -0.72 11.43
C GLU A 285 27.50 0.57 11.88
N TRP A 286 26.98 1.37 10.95
CA TRP A 286 26.23 2.58 11.28
C TRP A 286 24.90 2.28 11.99
N VAL A 287 24.21 1.20 11.59
CA VAL A 287 23.00 0.72 12.26
C VAL A 287 23.29 0.37 13.71
N GLU A 288 24.31 -0.43 13.96
CA GLU A 288 24.64 -0.94 15.30
C GLU A 288 25.21 0.15 16.22
N THR A 289 26.00 1.09 15.68
CA THR A 289 26.74 2.07 16.48
C THR A 289 26.09 3.46 16.56
N LYS A 290 25.17 3.79 15.64
CA LYS A 290 24.54 5.12 15.56
C LYS A 290 23.02 5.05 15.57
N LEU A 291 22.41 4.41 14.57
CA LEU A 291 20.96 4.44 14.40
C LEU A 291 20.25 3.74 15.57
N GLY A 292 20.58 2.47 15.81
CA GLY A 292 19.95 1.67 16.87
C GLY A 292 20.01 2.31 18.25
N PRO A 293 21.19 2.74 18.73
CA PRO A 293 21.29 3.46 20.01
C PRO A 293 20.49 4.76 20.07
N ALA A 294 20.39 5.50 18.96
CA ALA A 294 19.59 6.73 18.92
C ALA A 294 18.09 6.43 19.07
N LEU A 295 17.55 5.48 18.30
CA LEU A 295 16.14 5.06 18.41
C LEU A 295 15.84 4.53 19.82
N ALA A 296 16.70 3.63 20.33
CA ALA A 296 16.55 3.09 21.67
C ALA A 296 16.50 4.17 22.77
N ALA A 297 17.32 5.21 22.65
CA ALA A 297 17.36 6.32 23.60
C ALA A 297 16.19 7.29 23.48
N TRP A 298 15.58 7.40 22.29
CA TRP A 298 14.52 8.36 22.00
C TRP A 298 13.12 7.81 22.14
N TYR A 299 12.91 6.52 21.91
CA TYR A 299 11.62 5.86 22.09
C TYR A 299 10.90 6.22 23.40
N PRO A 300 11.51 6.11 24.61
CA PRO A 300 10.82 6.47 25.86
C PRO A 300 10.50 7.96 25.96
N LYS A 301 11.31 8.83 25.35
CA LYS A 301 11.06 10.29 25.34
C LYS A 301 9.87 10.61 24.44
N ILE A 302 9.84 10.00 23.25
CA ILE A 302 8.76 10.17 22.27
C ILE A 302 7.44 9.67 22.86
N THR A 303 7.43 8.49 23.48
CA THR A 303 6.23 7.94 24.11
C THR A 303 5.70 8.80 25.26
N ALA A 304 6.58 9.38 26.08
CA ALA A 304 6.19 10.34 27.12
C ALA A 304 5.58 11.62 26.53
N MET A 305 6.21 12.20 25.49
CA MET A 305 5.70 13.41 24.83
C MET A 305 4.40 13.18 24.06
N LEU A 306 4.19 11.97 23.57
CA LEU A 306 3.00 11.60 22.80
C LEU A 306 2.03 10.74 23.63
N ALA A 307 2.03 10.85 24.95
CA ALA A 307 1.10 10.13 25.80
C ALA A 307 -0.37 10.51 25.52
N SER A 308 -1.29 9.57 25.71
CA SER A 308 -2.73 9.85 25.71
C SER A 308 -3.46 8.86 26.59
N GLU A 309 -4.58 9.30 27.15
CA GLU A 309 -5.45 8.44 27.94
C GLU A 309 -5.90 7.22 27.12
N GLY A 310 -5.79 6.04 27.73
CA GLY A 310 -6.18 4.76 27.10
C GLY A 310 -5.27 4.29 25.96
N TYR A 311 -4.13 4.94 25.72
CA TYR A 311 -3.18 4.56 24.69
C TYR A 311 -1.93 3.90 25.26
N GLU A 312 -1.62 2.70 24.77
CA GLU A 312 -0.31 2.07 24.94
C GLU A 312 0.49 2.18 23.64
N ALA A 313 1.70 2.72 23.72
CA ALA A 313 2.60 2.75 22.58
C ALA A 313 3.06 1.32 22.20
N PRO A 314 3.44 1.07 20.93
CA PRO A 314 3.93 -0.22 20.49
C PRO A 314 5.06 -0.77 21.37
N LYS A 315 5.07 -2.08 21.60
CA LYS A 315 6.17 -2.77 22.33
C LYS A 315 7.23 -3.33 21.38
N ARG A 316 7.02 -3.16 20.08
CA ARG A 316 7.92 -3.61 19.02
C ARG A 316 7.69 -2.80 17.76
N PHE A 317 8.76 -2.45 17.06
CA PHE A 317 8.69 -1.98 15.67
C PHE A 317 9.92 -2.41 14.87
N THR A 318 9.80 -2.36 13.54
CA THR A 318 10.87 -2.74 12.61
C THR A 318 11.32 -1.56 11.76
N VAL A 319 12.59 -1.55 11.37
CA VAL A 319 13.17 -0.63 10.39
C VAL A 319 13.86 -1.45 9.31
N THR A 320 13.46 -1.31 8.05
CA THR A 320 14.09 -1.98 6.92
C THR A 320 14.86 -0.96 6.08
N LEU A 321 16.16 -1.18 5.89
CA LEU A 321 17.02 -0.39 5.02
C LEU A 321 17.15 -1.11 3.68
N ALA A 322 16.54 -0.54 2.63
CA ALA A 322 16.59 -1.10 1.29
C ALA A 322 16.74 0.02 0.24
N PRO A 323 17.32 -0.27 -0.93
CA PRO A 323 17.39 0.69 -2.03
C PRO A 323 15.99 1.15 -2.43
N GLY A 324 15.80 2.46 -2.59
CA GLY A 324 14.51 3.00 -2.97
C GLY A 324 14.57 4.46 -3.40
N ARG A 325 13.43 5.14 -3.31
CA ARG A 325 13.27 6.57 -3.59
C ARG A 325 12.67 7.25 -2.36
N GLY A 326 12.79 8.58 -2.28
CA GLY A 326 12.44 9.32 -1.06
C GLY A 326 13.43 9.10 0.08
N VAL A 327 12.99 9.40 1.31
CA VAL A 327 13.80 9.35 2.53
C VAL A 327 13.48 8.10 3.34
N ALA A 328 12.29 8.06 3.92
CA ALA A 328 11.73 6.94 4.67
C ALA A 328 10.21 7.08 4.72
N ALA A 329 9.52 6.04 5.21
CA ALA A 329 8.09 6.06 5.46
C ALA A 329 7.72 5.07 6.57
N THR A 330 6.66 5.39 7.31
CA THR A 330 6.12 4.56 8.40
C THR A 330 4.71 4.08 8.12
N GLY A 331 4.53 2.76 8.18
CA GLY A 331 3.24 2.08 8.16
C GLY A 331 3.01 1.35 9.48
N GLY A 332 2.32 1.97 10.45
CA GLY A 332 2.09 1.32 11.74
C GLY A 332 3.35 1.16 12.57
N THR A 333 3.79 -0.07 12.80
CA THR A 333 4.99 -0.40 13.59
C THR A 333 6.17 -0.77 12.70
N ARG A 334 6.21 -0.26 11.48
CA ARG A 334 7.16 -0.67 10.46
C ARG A 334 7.61 0.54 9.67
N VAL A 335 8.92 0.71 9.60
CA VAL A 335 9.60 1.82 8.94
C VAL A 335 10.40 1.24 7.77
N THR A 336 10.25 1.82 6.58
CA THR A 336 11.13 1.54 5.44
C THR A 336 11.96 2.77 5.15
N ALA A 337 13.27 2.61 5.02
CA ALA A 337 14.20 3.70 4.77
C ALA A 337 15.03 3.44 3.53
N ASN A 338 15.15 4.47 2.68
CA ASN A 338 15.92 4.40 1.45
C ASN A 338 17.42 4.37 1.75
N SER A 339 18.06 3.20 1.63
CA SER A 339 19.47 3.03 1.92
C SER A 339 20.37 3.94 1.08
N ASN A 340 20.05 4.13 -0.20
CA ASN A 340 20.80 5.02 -1.10
C ASN A 340 20.80 6.48 -0.61
N TRP A 341 19.70 6.93 -0.01
CA TRP A 341 19.61 8.28 0.58
C TRP A 341 20.36 8.35 1.91
N LEU A 342 20.18 7.33 2.77
CA LEU A 342 20.86 7.26 4.07
C LEU A 342 22.37 7.33 3.92
N GLU A 343 22.95 6.60 2.96
CA GLU A 343 24.39 6.61 2.67
C GLU A 343 24.96 8.01 2.43
N ARG A 344 24.20 8.88 1.74
CA ARG A 344 24.59 10.25 1.44
C ARG A 344 24.43 11.19 2.64
N GLU A 345 23.64 10.78 3.62
CA GLU A 345 23.19 11.63 4.73
C GLU A 345 23.65 11.10 6.10
N LEU A 346 24.54 10.10 6.17
CA LEU A 346 24.99 9.48 7.43
C LEU A 346 25.58 10.49 8.44
N LYS A 347 26.20 11.58 7.94
CA LYS A 347 26.78 12.67 8.75
C LYS A 347 25.88 13.90 8.83
N ARG A 348 24.66 13.80 8.33
CA ARG A 348 23.68 14.88 8.22
C ARG A 348 22.32 14.38 8.71
N GLU A 349 21.39 14.13 7.81
CA GLU A 349 19.98 13.95 8.15
C GLU A 349 19.56 12.50 8.44
N ALA A 350 20.44 11.51 8.24
CA ALA A 350 20.05 10.10 8.25
C ALA A 350 19.42 9.63 9.57
N VAL A 351 20.04 9.92 10.72
CA VAL A 351 19.48 9.47 12.01
C VAL A 351 18.20 10.23 12.35
N GLY A 352 18.20 11.55 12.21
CA GLY A 352 17.03 12.39 12.46
C GLY A 352 15.83 12.01 11.59
N ALA A 353 16.06 11.60 10.34
CA ALA A 353 14.99 11.12 9.47
C ALA A 353 14.32 9.85 9.99
N ILE A 354 15.06 8.90 10.57
CA ILE A 354 14.45 7.70 11.14
C ILE A 354 13.83 7.98 12.52
N ILE A 355 14.33 8.98 13.26
CA ILE A 355 13.65 9.48 14.47
C ILE A 355 12.29 10.08 14.11
N HIS A 356 12.16 10.80 12.99
CA HIS A 356 10.87 11.28 12.48
C HIS A 356 9.90 10.10 12.26
N GLU A 357 10.36 9.03 11.62
CA GLU A 357 9.57 7.80 11.43
C GLU A 357 9.21 7.11 12.76
N GLU A 358 10.11 7.08 13.74
CA GLU A 358 9.84 6.57 15.08
C GLU A 358 8.72 7.36 15.79
N VAL A 359 8.61 8.67 15.54
CA VAL A 359 7.47 9.46 16.02
C VAL A 359 6.16 8.98 15.40
N HIS A 360 6.12 8.70 14.09
CA HIS A 360 4.94 8.12 13.44
C HIS A 360 4.57 6.74 14.00
N VAL A 361 5.56 5.91 14.34
CA VAL A 361 5.34 4.63 15.03
C VAL A 361 4.59 4.83 16.34
N VAL A 362 4.86 5.91 17.07
CA VAL A 362 4.19 6.23 18.34
C VAL A 362 2.87 6.99 18.15
N GLN A 363 2.68 7.72 17.05
CA GLN A 363 1.43 8.44 16.80
C GLN A 363 0.21 7.50 16.71
N GLN A 364 0.31 6.42 15.91
CA GLN A 364 -0.76 5.42 15.70
C GLN A 364 -2.17 6.02 15.59
N TYR A 365 -2.39 6.98 14.69
CA TYR A 365 -3.70 7.62 14.51
C TYR A 365 -4.72 6.70 13.80
N ARG A 366 -5.06 5.57 14.44
CA ARG A 366 -5.88 4.47 13.92
C ARG A 366 -7.31 4.44 14.46
N GLY A 367 -7.76 5.51 15.13
CA GLY A 367 -9.01 5.54 15.89
C GLY A 367 -10.30 5.42 15.06
N GLY A 368 -10.25 5.68 13.75
CA GLY A 368 -11.44 5.65 12.89
C GLY A 368 -12.10 4.29 12.67
N ARG A 369 -11.41 3.19 13.02
CA ARG A 369 -11.94 1.83 12.81
C ARG A 369 -13.04 1.44 13.80
N ARG A 370 -13.10 2.08 14.98
CA ARG A 370 -14.02 1.74 16.08
C ARG A 370 -14.93 2.89 16.49
N ASN A 371 -14.73 4.07 15.91
CA ASN A 371 -15.49 5.27 16.24
C ASN A 371 -15.90 5.99 14.94
N PRO A 372 -17.19 5.94 14.56
CA PRO A 372 -17.69 6.62 13.35
C PRO A 372 -17.56 8.15 13.41
N ASP A 373 -17.45 8.72 14.62
CA ASP A 373 -17.25 10.17 14.81
C ASP A 373 -15.77 10.59 14.76
N PHE A 374 -14.86 9.64 14.51
CA PHE A 374 -13.43 9.93 14.45
C PHE A 374 -13.09 10.84 13.26
N LYS A 375 -12.59 12.04 13.55
CA LYS A 375 -12.05 12.94 12.53
C LYS A 375 -10.59 12.63 12.29
N ARG A 376 -10.21 12.41 11.02
CA ARG A 376 -8.80 12.24 10.66
C ARG A 376 -7.99 13.48 11.06
N PRO A 377 -6.81 13.31 11.68
CA PRO A 377 -5.97 14.44 12.04
C PRO A 377 -5.49 15.17 10.77
N PRO A 378 -5.34 16.50 10.82
CA PRO A 378 -4.88 17.25 9.67
C PRO A 378 -3.41 16.92 9.37
N GLY A 379 -3.08 16.76 8.08
CA GLY A 379 -1.77 16.28 7.65
C GLY A 379 -0.60 17.14 8.13
N TRP A 380 -0.81 18.44 8.36
CA TRP A 380 0.23 19.31 8.91
C TRP A 380 0.64 18.95 10.34
N LEU A 381 -0.28 18.45 11.17
CA LEU A 381 0.06 17.94 12.50
C LEU A 381 0.67 16.54 12.45
N VAL A 382 0.23 15.72 11.49
CA VAL A 382 0.79 14.39 11.27
C VAL A 382 2.29 14.49 11.00
N GLU A 383 2.71 15.36 10.07
CA GLU A 383 4.11 15.55 9.67
C GLU A 383 4.87 16.58 10.53
N GLY A 384 4.18 17.59 11.05
CA GLY A 384 4.79 18.70 11.78
C GLY A 384 5.24 18.34 13.19
N ILE A 385 4.49 17.49 13.90
CA ILE A 385 4.89 17.00 15.24
C ILE A 385 6.20 16.18 15.18
N PRO A 386 6.36 15.21 14.26
CA PRO A 386 7.63 14.52 14.02
C PRO A 386 8.79 15.48 13.74
N ASP A 387 8.59 16.45 12.86
CA ASP A 387 9.65 17.42 12.56
C ASP A 387 9.92 18.39 13.72
N TYR A 388 8.93 18.73 14.55
CA TYR A 388 9.15 19.49 15.78
C TYR A 388 10.06 18.70 16.74
N ILE A 389 9.70 17.45 17.03
CA ILE A 389 10.50 16.58 17.91
C ILE A 389 11.90 16.40 17.35
N ARG A 390 12.03 16.16 16.05
CA ARG A 390 13.32 16.02 15.40
C ARG A 390 14.15 17.30 15.49
N TRP A 391 13.67 18.39 14.90
CA TRP A 391 14.50 19.56 14.66
C TRP A 391 14.69 20.45 15.88
N PHE A 392 13.78 20.43 16.86
CA PHE A 392 13.88 21.31 18.03
C PHE A 392 14.24 20.58 19.33
N LEU A 393 14.01 19.25 19.41
CA LEU A 393 14.32 18.47 20.62
C LEU A 393 15.46 17.48 20.40
N TYR A 394 15.48 16.75 19.28
CA TYR A 394 16.52 15.75 19.02
C TYR A 394 17.82 16.35 18.51
N GLU A 395 17.74 17.17 17.46
CA GLU A 395 18.90 17.74 16.80
C GLU A 395 18.82 19.28 16.60
N PRO A 396 18.50 20.08 17.63
CA PRO A 396 18.43 21.54 17.52
C PRO A 396 19.72 22.19 17.02
N GLN A 397 20.88 21.60 17.32
CA GLN A 397 22.18 22.06 16.84
C GLN A 397 22.34 22.01 15.30
N SER A 398 21.49 21.23 14.62
CA SER A 398 21.50 21.17 13.14
C SER A 398 20.84 22.38 12.51
N HIS A 399 20.08 23.15 13.30
CA HIS A 399 19.28 24.29 12.84
C HIS A 399 18.31 23.95 11.70
N GLY A 400 17.93 22.68 11.52
CA GLY A 400 17.30 22.20 10.29
C GLY A 400 15.84 22.61 10.06
N ALA A 401 15.24 23.39 10.95
CA ALA A 401 13.91 23.97 10.79
C ALA A 401 13.80 25.41 11.34
N ASP A 402 14.87 26.02 11.82
CA ASP A 402 14.82 27.37 12.38
C ASP A 402 15.12 28.48 11.35
N VAL A 403 15.29 29.71 11.83
CA VAL A 403 15.59 30.87 10.98
C VAL A 403 16.86 30.69 10.12
N VAL A 404 17.86 29.93 10.60
CA VAL A 404 19.08 29.65 9.84
C VAL A 404 18.75 28.81 8.60
N TRP A 405 17.93 27.76 8.76
CA TRP A 405 17.47 26.96 7.64
C TRP A 405 16.53 27.74 6.72
N LEU A 406 15.60 28.52 7.27
CA LEU A 406 14.66 29.32 6.49
C LEU A 406 15.37 30.34 5.59
N LYS A 407 16.42 30.99 6.10
CA LYS A 407 17.24 31.95 5.33
C LYS A 407 17.89 31.32 4.09
N GLY A 408 18.26 30.04 4.17
CA GLY A 408 18.85 29.30 3.06
C GLY A 408 17.88 28.93 1.93
N ARG A 409 16.59 29.25 2.06
CA ARG A 409 15.53 28.87 1.11
C ARG A 409 15.02 30.07 0.34
N ARG A 410 14.97 29.96 -0.99
CA ARG A 410 14.32 30.95 -1.86
C ARG A 410 12.80 30.74 -1.77
N ASN A 411 12.06 31.80 -1.44
CA ASN A 411 10.59 31.82 -1.45
C ASN A 411 9.89 30.84 -0.49
N THR A 412 10.37 30.69 0.75
CA THR A 412 9.63 29.90 1.75
C THR A 412 8.32 30.61 2.10
N GLU A 413 7.20 29.96 1.78
CA GLU A 413 5.90 30.43 2.23
C GLU A 413 5.73 30.07 3.72
N LEU A 414 5.73 31.10 4.58
CA LEU A 414 5.48 30.92 6.01
C LEU A 414 3.97 30.75 6.22
N LYS A 415 3.54 29.49 6.33
CA LYS A 415 2.20 29.05 6.71
C LYS A 415 2.30 27.93 7.73
N TYR A 416 1.57 28.03 8.83
CA TYR A 416 1.60 27.02 9.89
C TYR A 416 1.26 25.60 9.40
N ASP A 417 0.46 25.46 8.33
CA ASP A 417 0.00 24.18 7.78
C ASP A 417 0.83 23.65 6.59
N ALA A 418 1.99 24.26 6.31
CA ALA A 418 2.88 23.87 5.21
C ALA A 418 3.61 22.52 5.42
N ARG A 419 3.31 21.81 6.52
CA ARG A 419 3.88 20.52 6.94
C ARG A 419 5.38 20.61 7.28
N TYR A 420 5.92 19.51 7.82
CA TYR A 420 7.36 19.32 8.05
C TYR A 420 8.00 20.51 8.80
N ARG A 421 9.23 20.88 8.42
CA ARG A 421 10.05 21.96 8.99
C ARG A 421 9.34 23.29 9.19
N VAL A 422 8.50 23.72 8.25
CA VAL A 422 7.82 25.02 8.35
C VAL A 422 6.77 24.97 9.46
N THR A 423 5.96 23.91 9.50
CA THR A 423 5.06 23.66 10.62
C THR A 423 5.83 23.46 11.92
N ALA A 424 6.95 22.73 11.92
CA ALA A 424 7.75 22.52 13.12
C ALA A 424 8.28 23.84 13.70
N ASN A 425 8.66 24.79 12.86
CA ASN A 425 9.05 26.14 13.28
C ASN A 425 7.90 26.88 13.95
N PHE A 426 6.70 26.81 13.37
CA PHE A 426 5.48 27.35 13.99
C PHE A 426 5.20 26.69 15.35
N LEU A 427 5.25 25.35 15.42
CA LEU A 427 5.02 24.61 16.67
C LEU A 427 6.02 25.03 17.74
N ASP A 428 7.31 25.15 17.40
CA ASP A 428 8.33 25.61 18.32
C ASP A 428 8.07 27.04 18.82
N TYR A 429 7.69 27.95 17.92
CA TYR A 429 7.30 29.30 18.29
C TYR A 429 6.16 29.30 19.32
N VAL A 430 5.07 28.58 19.06
CA VAL A 430 3.92 28.54 19.98
C VAL A 430 4.32 27.90 21.31
N VAL A 431 5.06 26.79 21.27
CA VAL A 431 5.54 26.11 22.48
C VAL A 431 6.43 27.01 23.34
N ASN A 432 7.26 27.86 22.73
CA ASN A 432 8.16 28.75 23.45
C ASN A 432 7.50 30.03 23.99
N HIS A 433 6.43 30.51 23.36
CA HIS A 433 5.77 31.75 23.76
C HIS A 433 4.51 31.55 24.62
N TYR A 434 3.79 30.44 24.40
CA TYR A 434 2.44 30.26 24.94
C TYR A 434 2.27 29.03 25.84
N ASP A 435 3.25 28.12 25.87
CA ASP A 435 3.16 26.88 26.64
C ASP A 435 4.39 26.66 27.54
N PRO A 436 4.49 27.39 28.67
CA PRO A 436 5.62 27.27 29.58
C PRO A 436 5.77 25.88 30.20
N LYS A 437 4.71 25.06 30.17
CA LYS A 437 4.71 23.68 30.69
C LYS A 437 5.11 22.64 29.64
N LYS A 438 5.23 23.03 28.36
CA LYS A 438 5.58 22.12 27.26
C LYS A 438 4.59 20.96 27.09
N GLU A 439 3.31 21.21 27.36
CA GLU A 439 2.20 20.24 27.24
C GLU A 439 1.44 20.31 25.91
N LEU A 440 1.67 21.33 25.09
CA LEU A 440 0.91 21.62 23.87
C LEU A 440 0.99 20.45 22.89
N ILE A 441 2.20 19.94 22.63
CA ILE A 441 2.40 18.81 21.72
C ILE A 441 1.66 17.56 22.23
N THR A 442 1.75 17.28 23.53
CA THR A 442 1.05 16.16 24.16
C THR A 442 -0.46 16.27 23.97
N LYS A 443 -1.05 17.45 24.26
CA LYS A 443 -2.49 17.70 24.15
C LYS A 443 -2.99 17.66 22.70
N VAL A 444 -2.26 18.29 21.78
CA VAL A 444 -2.59 18.30 20.36
C VAL A 444 -2.50 16.88 19.78
N ASN A 445 -1.43 16.14 20.06
CA ASN A 445 -1.31 14.74 19.67
C ASN A 445 -2.45 13.88 20.24
N ALA A 446 -2.82 14.07 21.51
CA ALA A 446 -3.92 13.33 22.12
C ALA A 446 -5.27 13.60 21.43
N ALA A 447 -5.57 14.87 21.12
CA ALA A 447 -6.76 15.24 20.39
C ALA A 447 -6.78 14.63 18.97
N CYS A 448 -5.64 14.63 18.27
CA CYS A 448 -5.46 13.97 16.98
C CYS A 448 -5.71 12.45 17.09
N ARG A 449 -5.10 11.79 18.08
CA ARG A 449 -5.24 10.33 18.28
C ARG A 449 -6.66 9.92 18.63
N GLN A 450 -7.40 10.76 19.33
CA GLN A 450 -8.79 10.50 19.71
C GLN A 450 -9.79 10.92 18.63
N GLY A 451 -9.33 11.55 17.54
CA GLY A 451 -10.19 12.06 16.46
C GLY A 451 -11.05 13.25 16.87
N LYS A 452 -10.62 13.98 17.90
CA LYS A 452 -11.33 15.13 18.50
C LYS A 452 -10.67 16.48 18.19
N TYR A 453 -9.62 16.47 17.37
CA TYR A 453 -8.92 17.69 17.02
C TYR A 453 -9.85 18.71 16.34
N THR A 454 -9.77 19.96 16.82
CA THR A 454 -10.36 21.16 16.21
C THR A 454 -9.44 22.35 16.46
N ASP A 455 -9.53 23.39 15.63
CA ASP A 455 -8.70 24.59 15.76
C ASP A 455 -8.96 25.36 17.07
N ASP A 456 -10.13 25.16 17.71
CA ASP A 456 -10.47 25.77 18.99
C ASP A 456 -9.51 25.32 20.12
N LEU A 457 -8.89 24.15 19.99
CA LEU A 457 -7.91 23.63 20.94
C LEU A 457 -6.71 24.58 21.14
N TRP A 458 -6.34 25.35 20.11
CA TRP A 458 -5.27 26.34 20.22
C TRP A 458 -5.65 27.45 21.19
N GLN A 459 -6.89 27.92 21.13
CA GLN A 459 -7.38 28.95 22.05
C GLN A 459 -7.48 28.42 23.47
N ASP A 460 -7.93 27.19 23.66
CA ASP A 460 -8.03 26.56 24.98
C ASP A 460 -6.67 26.39 25.65
N ILE A 461 -5.63 26.06 24.88
CA ILE A 461 -4.28 25.82 25.40
C ILE A 461 -3.49 27.12 25.57
N THR A 462 -3.56 28.03 24.58
CA THR A 462 -2.66 29.20 24.48
C THR A 462 -3.34 30.52 24.84
N GLY A 463 -4.67 30.55 24.92
CA GLY A 463 -5.47 31.78 25.01
C GLY A 463 -5.66 32.53 23.69
N LYS A 464 -5.09 32.05 22.58
CA LYS A 464 -5.16 32.67 21.24
C LYS A 464 -5.66 31.72 20.18
N LYS A 465 -6.37 32.26 19.19
CA LYS A 465 -6.83 31.46 18.04
C LYS A 465 -5.66 31.06 17.16
N LEU A 466 -5.78 29.92 16.47
CA LEU A 466 -4.75 29.40 15.56
C LEU A 466 -4.29 30.44 14.52
N GLN A 467 -5.22 31.20 13.95
CA GLN A 467 -4.91 32.24 12.97
C GLN A 467 -4.12 33.42 13.57
N GLU A 468 -4.42 33.80 14.81
CA GLU A 468 -3.67 34.85 15.52
C GLU A 468 -2.24 34.40 15.82
N LEU A 469 -2.08 33.12 16.21
CA LEU A 469 -0.76 32.52 16.41
C LEU A 469 0.05 32.45 15.12
N ASP A 470 -0.56 32.07 13.99
CA ASP A 470 0.10 32.07 12.68
C ASP A 470 0.55 33.47 12.27
N GLU A 471 -0.31 34.48 12.42
CA GLU A 471 0.03 35.86 12.10
C GLU A 471 1.20 36.39 12.94
N GLU A 472 1.17 36.15 14.25
CA GLU A 472 2.25 36.56 15.16
C GLU A 472 3.57 35.85 14.85
N TRP A 473 3.53 34.53 14.66
CA TRP A 473 4.68 33.73 14.26
C TRP A 473 5.28 34.24 12.96
N ARG A 474 4.46 34.38 11.90
CA ARG A 474 4.92 34.88 10.59
C ARG A 474 5.57 36.25 10.69
N THR A 475 5.02 37.12 11.54
CA THR A 475 5.55 38.48 11.77
C THR A 475 6.91 38.41 12.48
N ALA A 476 7.01 37.61 13.55
CA ALA A 476 8.24 37.42 14.30
C ALA A 476 9.35 36.81 13.41
N THR A 477 9.04 35.73 12.69
CA THR A 477 10.00 35.03 11.81
C THR A 477 10.48 35.92 10.66
N LYS A 478 9.61 36.73 10.04
CA LYS A 478 10.04 37.70 9.00
C LYS A 478 11.02 38.73 9.57
N LYS A 479 10.73 39.28 10.75
CA LYS A 479 11.61 40.24 11.42
C LYS A 479 12.97 39.62 11.75
N GLU A 480 13.00 38.36 12.18
CA GLU A 480 14.25 37.64 12.44
C GLU A 480 15.06 37.39 11.16
N LEU A 481 14.39 37.02 10.06
CA LEU A 481 15.02 36.86 8.75
C LEU A 481 15.65 38.17 8.26
N GLU A 482 14.90 39.28 8.35
CA GLU A 482 15.40 40.62 7.99
C GLU A 482 16.59 41.03 8.89
N ALA A 483 16.50 40.83 10.20
CA ALA A 483 17.60 41.14 11.12
C ALA A 483 18.85 40.30 10.82
N ALA A 484 18.69 39.03 10.44
CA ALA A 484 19.78 38.14 10.07
C ALA A 484 20.44 38.49 8.73
N GLU A 485 19.78 39.26 7.84
CA GLU A 485 20.38 39.78 6.60
C GLU A 485 21.27 41.01 6.85
N THR A 486 21.01 41.77 7.91
CA THR A 486 21.74 43.03 8.20
C THR A 486 23.07 42.85 8.95
N LYS A 487 23.43 41.65 9.39
CA LYS A 487 24.74 41.35 10.03
C LYS A 487 25.73 40.77 9.00
N PRO A 488 26.93 41.36 8.79
CA PRO A 488 27.93 40.79 7.89
C PRO A 488 28.49 39.48 8.44
N GLU A 489 28.59 38.45 7.61
CA GLU A 489 29.34 37.23 7.93
C GLU A 489 30.83 37.58 8.10
N ALA A 490 31.40 37.28 9.28
CA ALA A 490 32.84 37.29 9.46
C ALA A 490 33.47 36.21 8.55
N PRO A 491 34.61 36.50 7.89
CA PRO A 491 35.19 35.57 6.92
C PRO A 491 35.61 34.28 7.62
N ALA A 492 35.12 33.15 7.09
CA ALA A 492 35.50 31.82 7.54
C ALA A 492 37.02 31.63 7.36
N ALA A 493 37.71 31.37 8.47
CA ALA A 493 39.11 31.00 8.47
C ALA A 493 39.26 29.68 7.70
N LYS A 494 40.07 29.69 6.64
CA LYS A 494 40.45 28.48 5.91
C LYS A 494 41.33 27.62 6.82
N SER A 495 40.93 26.38 7.09
CA SER A 495 41.81 25.29 7.55
C SER A 495 41.49 24.03 6.78
#